data_AF-A0A9D9W552-F1
#
_entry.id   AF-A0A9D9W552-F1
#
_cell.length_a   1.000
_cell.length_b   1.000
_cell.length_c   1.000
_cell.angle_alpha   90.00
_cell.angle_beta   90.00
_cell.angle_gamma   90.00
#
_symmetry.space_group_name_H-M   'P 1'
#
loop_
_entity.id
_entity.type
_entity.pdbx_description
1 polymer ?
#
loop_
_entity_poly.entity_id
_entity_poly.type
_entity_poly.pdbx_seq_one_letter_code
_entity_poly.pdbx_strand_id
1 'polypeptide(L)'
;MKPLSVTLTLLACLALPGGALAVDACALIATQEAATIAGAPLPENYRMGARPGATAAQAQASVCGWFPQHYLYGVEEDPPESGVLLTLRNMQSPAEARALFERTNTMAGKLNTPGGPGAVVPVTGIGDTANLVRQPLNGKYVLTLKFLKGATIAYVQVWTRDASAGEALIKAAKQMASKL
;
A
#
# COMPACT_ATOMS: atom_id res chain seq x y z
N MET A 1 -49.40 -2.20 52.34
CA MET A 1 -47.99 -2.52 52.08
C MET A 1 -47.90 -3.05 50.65
N LYS A 2 -47.29 -2.31 49.72
CA LYS A 2 -47.12 -2.70 48.31
C LYS A 2 -45.68 -3.18 48.10
N PRO A 3 -45.41 -4.30 47.40
CA PRO A 3 -44.06 -4.64 47.01
C PRO A 3 -43.66 -3.84 45.76
N LEU A 4 -42.55 -3.10 45.83
CA LEU A 4 -41.87 -2.59 44.65
C LEU A 4 -41.00 -3.71 44.07
N SER A 5 -41.37 -4.22 42.90
CA SER A 5 -40.50 -5.02 42.07
C SER A 5 -39.47 -4.10 41.40
N VAL A 6 -38.21 -4.23 41.79
CA VAL A 6 -37.07 -3.57 41.14
C VAL A 6 -36.67 -4.43 39.95
N THR A 7 -37.01 -3.99 38.74
CA THR A 7 -36.55 -4.62 37.49
C THR A 7 -35.10 -4.22 37.25
N LEU A 8 -34.20 -5.21 37.36
CA LEU A 8 -32.77 -5.08 37.09
C LEU A 8 -32.56 -5.15 35.56
N THR A 9 -32.41 -4.01 34.88
CA THR A 9 -32.03 -3.98 33.46
C THR A 9 -30.51 -4.11 33.36
N LEU A 10 -30.03 -5.33 33.15
CA LEU A 10 -28.63 -5.62 32.84
C LEU A 10 -28.36 -5.24 31.36
N LEU A 11 -27.95 -4.00 31.10
CA LEU A 11 -27.52 -3.58 29.77
C LEU A 11 -26.05 -4.01 29.57
N ALA A 12 -25.86 -5.26 29.13
CA ALA A 12 -24.56 -5.73 28.67
C ALA A 12 -24.23 -5.03 27.33
N CYS A 13 -23.45 -3.95 27.39
CA CYS A 13 -22.76 -3.42 26.21
C CYS A 13 -21.72 -4.46 25.76
N LEU A 14 -22.14 -5.37 24.89
CA LEU A 14 -21.23 -6.14 24.04
C LEU A 14 -20.53 -5.15 23.12
N ALA A 15 -19.36 -4.68 23.54
CA ALA A 15 -18.40 -4.05 22.65
C ALA A 15 -17.98 -5.11 21.62
N LEU A 16 -18.68 -5.13 20.49
CA LEU A 16 -18.19 -5.80 19.29
C LEU A 16 -16.80 -5.20 19.01
N PRO A 17 -15.75 -6.02 18.83
CA PRO A 17 -14.48 -5.49 18.38
C PRO A 17 -14.75 -4.78 17.06
N GLY A 18 -14.63 -3.45 17.08
CA GLY A 18 -14.75 -2.63 15.89
C GLY A 18 -13.68 -3.09 14.91
N GLY A 19 -14.07 -3.95 13.98
CA GLY A 19 -13.25 -4.31 12.85
C GLY A 19 -13.02 -3.01 12.09
N ALA A 20 -11.86 -2.40 12.28
CA ALA A 20 -11.42 -1.28 11.48
C ALA A 20 -11.59 -1.71 10.01
N LEU A 21 -12.48 -1.03 9.28
CA LEU A 21 -12.71 -1.31 7.87
C LEU A 21 -11.38 -1.19 7.15
N ALA A 22 -10.94 -2.27 6.52
CA ALA A 22 -9.68 -2.29 5.78
C ALA A 22 -9.71 -1.18 4.72
N VAL A 23 -8.70 -0.31 4.73
CA VAL A 23 -8.59 0.79 3.77
C VAL A 23 -8.43 0.21 2.36
N ASP A 24 -9.21 0.73 1.41
CA ASP A 24 -9.16 0.34 0.00
C ASP A 24 -8.04 1.09 -0.73
N ALA A 25 -7.19 0.36 -1.47
CA ALA A 25 -6.07 0.93 -2.19
C ALA A 25 -6.51 2.01 -3.19
N CYS A 26 -7.60 1.78 -3.93
CA CYS A 26 -8.08 2.73 -4.92
C CYS A 26 -8.66 4.01 -4.32
N ALA A 27 -8.97 4.04 -3.02
CA ALA A 27 -9.42 5.25 -2.34
C ALA A 27 -8.26 6.17 -1.90
N LEU A 28 -7.00 5.68 -1.92
CA LEU A 28 -5.86 6.43 -1.41
C LEU A 28 -5.18 7.34 -2.45
N ILE A 29 -5.20 6.95 -3.72
CA ILE A 29 -4.62 7.68 -4.84
C ILE A 29 -5.72 7.93 -5.87
N ALA A 30 -5.87 9.18 -6.32
CA ALA A 30 -6.77 9.50 -7.43
C ALA A 30 -6.08 9.25 -8.79
N THR A 31 -6.85 8.97 -9.84
CA THR A 31 -6.33 8.78 -11.21
C THR A 31 -5.40 9.91 -11.66
N GLN A 32 -5.74 11.17 -11.36
CA GLN A 32 -4.92 12.33 -11.70
C GLN A 32 -3.56 12.33 -10.98
N GLU A 33 -3.54 11.85 -9.74
CA GLU A 33 -2.32 11.73 -8.95
C GLU A 33 -1.44 10.61 -9.49
N ALA A 34 -2.02 9.45 -9.82
CA ALA A 34 -1.30 8.35 -10.49
C ALA A 34 -0.67 8.80 -11.82
N ALA A 35 -1.43 9.56 -12.62
CA ALA A 35 -0.91 10.14 -13.86
C ALA A 35 0.25 11.12 -13.63
N THR A 36 0.16 11.93 -12.58
CA THR A 36 1.21 12.87 -12.18
C THR A 36 2.48 12.13 -11.74
N ILE A 37 2.34 11.04 -10.97
CA ILE A 37 3.47 10.23 -10.50
C ILE A 37 4.19 9.57 -11.68
N ALA A 38 3.44 9.00 -12.63
CA ALA A 38 4.04 8.28 -13.75
C ALA A 38 4.50 9.20 -14.89
N GLY A 39 4.03 10.46 -14.93
CA GLY A 39 4.30 11.42 -16.00
C GLY A 39 3.50 11.15 -17.28
N ALA A 40 2.39 10.41 -17.20
CA ALA A 40 1.58 10.01 -18.34
C ALA A 40 0.10 9.81 -17.94
N PRO A 41 -0.88 9.98 -18.86
CA PRO A 41 -2.27 9.63 -18.58
C PRO A 41 -2.42 8.13 -18.29
N LEU A 42 -3.00 7.79 -17.13
CA LEU A 42 -3.19 6.42 -16.70
C LEU A 42 -4.62 6.23 -16.16
N PRO A 43 -5.54 5.58 -16.89
CA PRO A 43 -6.83 5.19 -16.32
C PRO A 43 -6.65 4.19 -15.18
N GLU A 44 -7.56 4.21 -14.19
CA GLU A 44 -7.70 3.08 -13.27
C GLU A 44 -8.27 1.91 -14.07
N ASN A 45 -7.51 0.83 -14.20
CA ASN A 45 -7.93 -0.34 -14.97
C ASN A 45 -7.59 -1.67 -14.27
N TYR A 46 -7.09 -1.62 -13.03
CA TYR A 46 -6.88 -2.80 -12.22
C TYR A 46 -7.34 -2.58 -10.78
N ARG A 47 -8.16 -3.49 -10.27
CA ARG A 47 -8.64 -3.49 -8.89
C ARG A 47 -8.73 -4.91 -8.39
N MET A 48 -8.16 -5.16 -7.23
CA MET A 48 -8.36 -6.40 -6.50
C MET A 48 -8.64 -6.06 -5.04
N GLY A 49 -9.88 -6.32 -4.62
CA GLY A 49 -10.28 -6.20 -3.22
C GLY A 49 -9.83 -7.40 -2.39
N ALA A 50 -9.98 -7.25 -1.07
CA ALA A 50 -9.95 -8.33 -0.11
C ALA A 50 -10.84 -9.50 -0.57
N ARG A 51 -10.26 -10.69 -0.81
CA ARG A 51 -11.02 -11.87 -1.26
C ARG A 51 -11.77 -12.53 -0.09
N PRO A 52 -13.08 -12.83 -0.22
CA PRO A 52 -13.80 -13.68 0.73
C PRO A 52 -13.16 -15.08 0.80
N GLY A 53 -12.94 -15.60 2.01
CA GLY A 53 -12.39 -16.95 2.23
C GLY A 53 -10.87 -17.09 2.04
N ALA A 54 -10.16 -16.00 1.72
CA ALA A 54 -8.70 -16.02 1.71
C ALA A 54 -8.14 -16.11 3.14
N THR A 55 -6.92 -16.64 3.30
CA THR A 55 -6.23 -16.62 4.60
C THR A 55 -6.19 -15.20 5.15
N ALA A 56 -6.16 -15.01 6.48
CA ALA A 56 -6.20 -13.67 7.09
C ALA A 56 -5.19 -12.69 6.46
N ALA A 57 -4.00 -13.17 6.08
CA ALA A 57 -2.98 -12.38 5.42
C ALA A 57 -3.31 -11.94 3.97
N GLN A 58 -4.09 -12.72 3.22
CA GLN A 58 -4.51 -12.43 1.85
C GLN A 58 -5.84 -11.67 1.80
N ALA A 59 -6.75 -11.96 2.72
CA ALA A 59 -8.02 -11.23 2.87
C ALA A 59 -7.79 -9.79 3.36
N GLN A 60 -6.63 -9.48 3.93
CA GLN A 60 -6.31 -8.13 4.41
C GLN A 60 -5.54 -7.27 3.39
N ALA A 61 -5.35 -7.76 2.16
CA ALA A 61 -4.69 -7.02 1.10
C ALA A 61 -5.70 -6.41 0.11
N SER A 62 -5.49 -5.15 -0.26
CA SER A 62 -6.21 -4.46 -1.36
C SER A 62 -5.19 -3.93 -2.36
N VAL A 63 -5.53 -4.00 -3.64
CA VAL A 63 -4.64 -3.58 -4.73
C VAL A 63 -5.39 -2.71 -5.73
N CYS A 64 -4.77 -1.61 -6.11
CA CYS A 64 -5.22 -0.74 -7.19
C CYS A 64 -4.10 -0.51 -8.20
N GLY A 65 -4.45 -0.46 -9.48
CA GLY A 65 -3.50 -0.21 -10.55
C GLY A 65 -4.04 0.76 -11.59
N TRP A 66 -3.14 1.63 -12.03
CA TRP A 66 -3.33 2.60 -13.10
C TRP A 66 -2.29 2.32 -14.18
N PHE A 67 -2.75 1.86 -15.33
CA PHE A 67 -1.89 1.45 -16.43
C PHE A 67 -2.40 2.02 -17.76
N PRO A 68 -1.58 2.03 -18.83
CA PRO A 68 -2.04 2.37 -20.16
C PRO A 68 -3.28 1.55 -20.54
N GLN A 69 -4.18 2.14 -21.31
CA GLN A 69 -5.53 1.59 -21.57
C GLN A 69 -5.54 0.14 -22.06
N HIS A 70 -4.50 -0.28 -22.78
CA HIS A 70 -4.39 -1.63 -23.35
C HIS A 70 -3.50 -2.58 -22.54
N TYR A 71 -2.94 -2.13 -21.41
CA TYR A 71 -2.09 -2.96 -20.58
C TYR A 71 -2.91 -3.74 -19.55
N LEU A 72 -2.76 -5.07 -19.55
CA LEU A 72 -3.44 -5.97 -18.63
C LEU A 72 -2.47 -6.49 -17.56
N TYR A 73 -2.50 -5.85 -16.38
CA TYR A 73 -1.62 -6.24 -15.28
C TYR A 73 -1.83 -7.70 -14.84
N GLY A 74 -0.74 -8.46 -14.83
CA GLY A 74 -0.73 -9.89 -14.49
C GLY A 74 -1.08 -10.83 -15.66
N VAL A 75 -1.32 -10.30 -16.86
CA VAL A 75 -1.49 -11.07 -18.11
C VAL A 75 -0.31 -10.85 -19.03
N GLU A 76 0.12 -9.60 -19.20
CA GLU A 76 1.26 -9.23 -20.02
C GLU A 76 2.58 -9.75 -19.42
N GLU A 77 3.48 -10.26 -20.27
CA GLU A 77 4.81 -10.72 -19.85
C GLU A 77 5.76 -9.54 -19.61
N ASP A 78 5.64 -8.50 -20.43
CA ASP A 78 6.48 -7.31 -20.33
C ASP A 78 5.97 -6.32 -19.29
N PRO A 79 6.88 -5.60 -18.61
CA PRO A 79 6.51 -4.49 -17.73
C PRO A 79 5.88 -3.34 -18.53
N PRO A 80 4.91 -2.61 -17.96
CA PRO A 80 4.25 -1.53 -18.68
C PRO A 80 5.24 -0.40 -19.02
N GLU A 81 4.91 0.40 -20.03
CA GLU A 81 5.72 1.58 -20.37
C GLU A 81 5.69 2.66 -19.30
N SER A 82 4.54 2.82 -18.67
CA SER A 82 4.28 3.64 -17.51
C SER A 82 3.21 2.96 -16.67
N GLY A 83 3.17 3.20 -15.37
CA GLY A 83 2.11 2.63 -14.54
C GLY A 83 2.32 2.90 -13.06
N VAL A 84 1.25 2.80 -12.30
CA VAL A 84 1.28 2.87 -10.84
C VAL A 84 0.49 1.69 -10.29
N LEU A 85 1.06 0.96 -9.34
CA LEU A 85 0.38 -0.09 -8.60
C LEU A 85 0.52 0.19 -7.10
N LEU A 86 -0.60 0.34 -6.41
CA LEU A 86 -0.66 0.44 -4.97
C LEU A 86 -1.21 -0.86 -4.39
N THR A 87 -0.43 -1.48 -3.51
CA THR A 87 -0.86 -2.60 -2.68
C THR A 87 -0.86 -2.17 -1.23
N LEU A 88 -2.02 -2.27 -0.57
CA LEU A 88 -2.12 -2.18 0.87
C LEU A 88 -2.19 -3.57 1.45
N ARG A 89 -1.48 -3.78 2.55
CA ARG A 89 -1.57 -4.99 3.35
C ARG A 89 -1.81 -4.60 4.79
N ASN A 90 -3.03 -4.83 5.25
CA ASN A 90 -3.38 -4.69 6.65
C ASN A 90 -2.94 -5.95 7.39
N MET A 91 -2.52 -5.81 8.64
CA MET A 91 -2.11 -6.90 9.50
C MET A 91 -2.95 -6.88 10.77
N GLN A 92 -2.87 -7.91 11.60
CA GLN A 92 -3.66 -7.96 12.84
C GLN A 92 -3.15 -6.97 13.89
N SER A 93 -1.87 -6.61 13.84
CA SER A 93 -1.27 -5.67 14.78
C SER A 93 -0.14 -4.85 14.15
N PRO A 94 0.17 -3.66 14.72
CA PRO A 94 1.35 -2.88 14.32
C PRO A 94 2.67 -3.64 14.47
N ALA A 95 2.79 -4.50 15.49
CA ALA A 95 4.01 -5.30 15.71
C ALA A 95 4.23 -6.31 14.57
N GLU A 96 3.16 -6.97 14.12
CA GLU A 96 3.22 -7.91 13.00
C GLU A 96 3.56 -7.20 11.69
N ALA A 97 2.93 -6.05 11.43
CA ALA A 97 3.22 -5.21 10.27
C ALA A 97 4.67 -4.74 10.27
N ARG A 98 5.19 -4.31 11.43
CA ARG A 98 6.58 -3.91 11.58
C ARG A 98 7.55 -5.07 11.30
N ALA A 99 7.32 -6.24 11.90
CA ALA A 99 8.17 -7.40 11.70
C ALA A 99 8.22 -7.84 10.22
N LEU A 100 7.08 -7.77 9.52
CA LEU A 100 7.02 -8.06 8.09
C LEU A 100 7.71 -6.96 7.24
N PHE A 101 7.52 -5.69 7.60
CA PHE A 101 8.18 -4.56 6.93
C PHE A 101 9.70 -4.66 7.01
N GLU A 102 10.23 -4.92 8.21
CA GLU A 102 11.66 -5.09 8.46
C GLU A 102 12.21 -6.33 7.71
N ARG A 103 11.50 -7.46 7.76
CA ARG A 103 11.89 -8.68 7.03
C ARG A 103 11.99 -8.44 5.52
N THR A 104 10.98 -7.78 4.94
CA THR A 104 10.96 -7.49 3.51
C THR A 104 12.03 -6.47 3.11
N ASN A 105 12.38 -5.51 3.97
CA ASN A 105 13.53 -4.63 3.74
C ASN A 105 14.85 -5.38 3.78
N THR A 106 15.04 -6.28 4.74
CA THR A 106 16.25 -7.09 4.83
C THR A 106 16.43 -7.95 3.59
N MET A 107 15.36 -8.56 3.08
CA MET A 107 15.42 -9.31 1.82
C MET A 107 15.77 -8.40 0.63
N ALA A 108 15.13 -7.23 0.51
CA ALA A 108 15.45 -6.26 -0.54
C ALA A 108 16.92 -5.78 -0.44
N GLY A 109 17.43 -5.52 0.77
CA GLY A 109 18.82 -5.12 1.00
C GLY A 109 19.83 -6.24 0.74
N LYS A 110 19.44 -7.51 0.83
CA LYS A 110 20.29 -8.66 0.42
C LYS A 110 20.35 -8.83 -1.08
N LEU A 111 19.26 -8.48 -1.79
CA LEU A 111 19.18 -8.60 -3.24
C LEU A 111 19.80 -7.41 -3.98
N ASN A 112 19.94 -6.26 -3.30
CA ASN A 112 20.48 -5.05 -3.89
C ASN A 112 21.82 -4.66 -3.25
N THR A 113 22.81 -4.31 -4.07
CA THR A 113 24.13 -3.88 -3.57
C THR A 113 24.07 -2.46 -2.99
N PRO A 114 24.72 -2.17 -1.84
CA PRO A 114 24.83 -0.81 -1.33
C PRO A 114 25.50 0.11 -2.37
N GLY A 115 24.81 1.21 -2.73
CA GLY A 115 25.28 2.15 -3.76
C GLY A 115 25.07 1.69 -5.21
N GLY A 116 24.55 0.48 -5.44
CA GLY A 116 24.17 -0.01 -6.77
C GLY A 116 22.76 0.38 -7.18
N PRO A 117 22.38 0.12 -8.45
CA PRO A 117 20.99 0.19 -8.87
C PRO A 117 20.14 -0.76 -8.00
N GLY A 118 19.04 -0.25 -7.45
CA GLY A 118 18.21 -0.99 -6.49
C GLY A 118 18.55 -0.78 -5.02
N ALA A 119 19.52 0.07 -4.67
CA ALA A 119 19.80 0.38 -3.26
C ALA A 119 18.53 0.84 -2.52
N VAL A 120 18.36 0.35 -1.29
CA VAL A 120 17.26 0.73 -0.40
C VAL A 120 17.60 2.08 0.24
N VAL A 121 16.83 3.12 -0.08
CA VAL A 121 17.01 4.49 0.42
C VAL A 121 15.93 4.80 1.45
N PRO A 122 16.28 5.06 2.72
CA PRO A 122 15.31 5.52 3.71
C PRO A 122 14.65 6.83 3.30
N VAL A 123 13.35 6.96 3.53
CA VAL A 123 12.60 8.21 3.30
C VAL A 123 11.97 8.66 4.60
N THR A 124 12.20 9.92 4.98
CA THR A 124 11.68 10.48 6.22
C THR A 124 10.32 11.16 6.01
N GLY A 125 9.52 11.20 7.08
CA GLY A 125 8.22 11.90 7.09
C GLY A 125 7.09 11.20 6.33
N ILE A 126 7.21 9.89 6.07
CA ILE A 126 6.13 9.05 5.55
C ILE A 126 5.90 7.90 6.53
N GLY A 127 4.69 7.81 7.08
CA GLY A 127 4.32 6.77 8.02
C GLY A 127 5.23 6.72 9.26
N ASP A 128 5.33 5.54 9.84
CA ASP A 128 6.25 5.23 10.94
C ASP A 128 7.67 4.93 10.42
N THR A 129 7.75 4.40 9.20
CA THR A 129 9.01 4.17 8.47
C THR A 129 8.72 3.97 6.99
N ALA A 130 9.62 4.43 6.12
CA ALA A 130 9.50 4.31 4.68
C ALA A 130 10.86 4.11 4.00
N ASN A 131 10.85 3.36 2.90
CA ASN A 131 12.01 3.17 2.04
C ASN A 131 11.61 3.29 0.57
N LEU A 132 12.50 3.86 -0.23
CA LEU A 132 12.43 3.93 -1.67
C LEU A 132 13.52 3.03 -2.27
N VAL A 133 13.13 2.23 -3.25
CA VAL A 133 14.03 1.44 -4.08
C VAL A 133 13.88 1.91 -5.51
N ARG A 134 14.99 2.17 -6.21
CA ARG A 134 14.98 2.53 -7.64
C ARG A 134 15.73 1.47 -8.43
N GLN A 135 15.02 0.73 -9.27
CA GLN A 135 15.60 -0.33 -10.09
C GLN A 135 15.53 0.05 -11.57
N PRO A 136 16.65 0.08 -12.31
CA PRO A 136 16.61 0.23 -13.76
C PRO A 136 16.06 -1.04 -14.40
N LEU A 137 15.29 -0.88 -15.47
CA LEU A 137 14.65 -1.95 -16.21
C LEU A 137 14.55 -1.58 -17.69
N ASN A 138 15.46 -2.08 -18.53
CA ASN A 138 15.45 -1.91 -19.99
C ASN A 138 15.16 -0.47 -20.47
N GLY A 139 15.93 0.52 -19.98
CA GLY A 139 15.74 1.94 -20.33
C GLY A 139 14.59 2.64 -19.60
N LYS A 140 13.96 1.96 -18.65
CA LYS A 140 12.95 2.49 -17.71
C LYS A 140 13.44 2.36 -16.27
N TYR A 141 12.65 2.86 -15.34
CA TYR A 141 12.81 2.65 -13.91
C TYR A 141 11.56 2.02 -13.31
N VAL A 142 11.76 1.14 -12.34
CA VAL A 142 10.76 0.73 -11.37
C VAL A 142 11.11 1.36 -10.04
N LEU A 143 10.28 2.29 -9.60
CA LEU A 143 10.39 2.90 -8.29
C LEU A 143 9.45 2.16 -7.34
N THR A 144 9.99 1.55 -6.28
CA THR A 144 9.18 0.92 -5.23
C THR A 144 9.31 1.72 -3.96
N LEU A 145 8.26 2.46 -3.58
CA LEU A 145 8.17 3.10 -2.27
C LEU A 145 7.33 2.21 -1.37
N LYS A 146 7.93 1.77 -0.27
CA LYS A 146 7.25 0.97 0.75
C LYS A 146 7.23 1.73 2.06
N PHE A 147 6.09 1.82 2.71
CA PHE A 147 5.98 2.44 4.03
C PHE A 147 5.05 1.67 4.97
N LEU A 148 5.31 1.83 6.27
CA LEU A 148 4.51 1.28 7.37
C LEU A 148 3.75 2.42 8.04
N LYS A 149 2.48 2.20 8.37
CA LYS A 149 1.68 3.10 9.21
C LYS A 149 0.75 2.26 10.08
N GLY A 150 0.99 2.23 11.40
CA GLY A 150 0.21 1.40 12.32
C GLY A 150 0.28 -0.08 11.93
N ALA A 151 -0.87 -0.69 11.67
CA ALA A 151 -0.97 -2.09 11.25
C ALA A 151 -0.96 -2.30 9.72
N THR A 152 -0.72 -1.25 8.93
CA THR A 152 -0.81 -1.29 7.47
C THR A 152 0.54 -1.07 6.82
N ILE A 153 0.89 -1.93 5.86
CA ILE A 153 2.03 -1.75 4.96
C ILE A 153 1.50 -1.36 3.58
N ALA A 154 2.01 -0.25 3.04
CA ALA A 154 1.74 0.18 1.68
C ALA A 154 2.96 -0.08 0.79
N TYR A 155 2.73 -0.63 -0.40
CA TYR A 155 3.71 -0.80 -1.46
C TYR A 155 3.21 -0.04 -2.68
N VAL A 156 3.97 0.98 -3.11
CA VAL A 156 3.69 1.74 -4.32
C VAL A 156 4.79 1.44 -5.32
N GLN A 157 4.43 0.79 -6.42
CA GLN A 157 5.32 0.54 -7.55
C GLN A 157 4.96 1.49 -8.68
N VAL A 158 5.98 2.13 -9.24
CA VAL A 158 5.85 3.06 -10.36
C VAL A 158 6.78 2.62 -11.47
N TRP A 159 6.21 2.34 -12.64
CA TRP A 159 6.96 2.17 -13.88
C TRP A 159 6.98 3.51 -14.60
N THR A 160 8.17 3.97 -14.98
CA THR A 160 8.33 5.25 -15.66
C THR A 160 9.66 5.32 -16.40
N ARG A 161 9.74 6.18 -17.41
CA ARG A 161 11.01 6.56 -18.04
C ARG A 161 11.66 7.76 -17.35
N ASP A 162 10.94 8.45 -16.49
CA ASP A 162 11.40 9.65 -15.79
C ASP A 162 12.08 9.29 -14.46
N ALA A 163 13.40 9.50 -14.37
CA ALA A 163 14.17 9.27 -13.17
C ALA A 163 13.77 10.19 -11.98
N SER A 164 13.08 11.30 -12.27
CA SER A 164 12.64 12.29 -11.28
C SER A 164 11.29 11.96 -10.62
N ALA A 165 10.55 10.97 -11.13
CA ALA A 165 9.25 10.54 -10.60
C ALA A 165 9.27 10.15 -9.11
N GLY A 166 10.46 9.91 -8.53
CA GLY A 166 10.64 9.67 -7.10
C GLY A 166 10.13 10.80 -6.21
N GLU A 167 10.24 12.06 -6.61
CA GLU A 167 9.74 13.19 -5.80
C GLU A 167 8.21 13.24 -5.78
N ALA A 168 7.57 13.06 -6.94
CA ALA A 168 6.12 12.97 -7.06
C ALA A 168 5.58 11.78 -6.24
N LEU A 169 6.25 10.63 -6.33
CA LEU A 169 5.92 9.44 -5.54
C LEU A 169 6.03 9.69 -4.02
N ILE A 170 7.11 10.35 -3.56
CA ILE A 170 7.29 10.70 -2.14
C ILE A 170 6.17 11.63 -1.67
N LYS A 171 5.81 12.64 -2.48
CA LYS A 171 4.71 13.56 -2.16
C LYS A 171 3.37 12.82 -2.03
N ALA A 172 3.05 11.95 -2.98
CA ALA A 172 1.85 11.13 -2.94
C ALA A 172 1.82 10.21 -1.71
N ALA A 173 2.94 9.56 -1.40
CA ALA A 173 3.06 8.69 -0.23
C ALA A 173 2.84 9.42 1.10
N LYS A 174 3.25 10.69 1.22
CA LYS A 174 2.92 11.51 2.40
C LYS A 174 1.41 11.72 2.54
N GLN A 175 0.72 11.98 1.42
CA GLN A 175 -0.74 12.14 1.42
C GLN A 175 -1.43 10.83 1.78
N MET A 176 -1.01 9.70 1.20
CA MET A 176 -1.53 8.39 1.54
C MET A 176 -1.35 8.06 3.03
N ALA A 177 -0.16 8.31 3.58
CA ALA A 177 0.13 8.04 4.99
C ALA A 177 -0.69 8.90 5.96
N SER A 178 -1.23 10.04 5.52
CA SER A 178 -2.15 10.86 6.32
C SER A 178 -3.60 10.35 6.33
N LYS A 179 -3.94 9.47 5.38
CA LYS A 179 -5.26 8.84 5.24
C LYS A 179 -5.30 7.43 5.86
N LEU A 180 -4.16 6.94 6.34
CA LEU A 180 -3.96 5.64 7.00
C LEU A 180 -3.73 5.84 8.50
#